data_AF-A0A8T0G6T0-F1
#
_entry.id   AF-A0A8T0G6T0-F1
#
_cell.length_a   1.000
_cell.length_b   1.000
_cell.length_c   1.000
_cell.angle_alpha   90.00
_cell.angle_beta   90.00
_cell.angle_gamma   90.00
#
_symmetry.space_group_name_H-M   'P 1'
#
loop_
_entity.id
_entity.type
_entity.pdbx_description
1 polymer ?
#
loop_
_entity_poly.entity_id
_entity_poly.type
_entity_poly.pdbx_seq_one_letter_code
_entity_poly.pdbx_strand_id
1 'polypeptide(L)'
;MMSNSVYSLSPSGIDTVTMEPSATIQVTATPKSPPKMKQTLARVPSTGSSISHPPPSAKRLNKSPLGSGSEQDTFAEAKNMPIEAWYYNPNSVEDPEEKDPTLPHHFNPDQQVPQEHLETLGVLVWTELQTKDYKKNQQFQQVKIERGYNYEEVVTVAPNRLANYEQKKREFFKEHLHEHEEIRLILEGSGYEDIRDFDGHWIRIHIRKGVLIVLPKGMYHRFTVDDTNYLKAVLLYQETPSRIQFDRSNAGTDIMEVREHYVTHVLSRGASLKGNSSDLSGMLEGLDDELEKFRANQEIVEATLDESNLYADALKVAQAAKSSADDDVATRLALVAQTLQAVPPAKAEDSNDKEAVDTRMTQLGHAMSL
;
A
#
# COMPACT_ATOMS: atom_id res chain seq x y z
N MET A 1 -34.26 0.31 58.90
CA MET A 1 -35.28 1.33 58.54
C MET A 1 -35.23 1.48 57.04
N MET A 2 -36.32 1.12 56.37
CA MET A 2 -36.49 1.23 54.92
C MET A 2 -36.66 2.68 54.52
N SER A 3 -36.09 3.09 53.39
CA SER A 3 -36.53 4.26 52.65
C SER A 3 -36.66 3.86 51.18
N ASN A 4 -37.92 3.74 50.76
CA ASN A 4 -38.32 3.64 49.37
C ASN A 4 -38.17 5.03 48.73
N SER A 5 -37.67 5.08 47.50
CA SER A 5 -38.08 6.13 46.57
C SER A 5 -38.43 5.54 45.21
N VAL A 6 -39.49 6.11 44.69
CA VAL A 6 -40.40 5.61 43.68
C VAL A 6 -39.86 5.96 42.29
N TYR A 7 -39.84 4.99 41.38
CA TYR A 7 -39.64 5.26 39.96
C TYR A 7 -40.96 5.72 39.33
N SER A 8 -40.98 6.95 38.81
CA SER A 8 -42.02 7.43 37.89
C SER A 8 -41.41 7.59 36.49
N LEU A 9 -41.87 6.79 35.54
CA LEU A 9 -41.64 6.97 34.11
C LEU A 9 -42.65 7.98 33.56
N SER A 10 -42.19 8.92 32.75
CA SER A 10 -42.99 9.57 31.70
C SER A 10 -42.07 10.12 30.59
N PRO A 11 -42.57 10.19 29.34
CA PRO A 11 -41.77 10.10 28.12
C PRO A 11 -41.53 11.47 27.46
N SER A 12 -40.69 11.49 26.43
CA SER A 12 -40.39 12.58 25.49
C SER A 12 -39.40 13.65 25.97
N GLY A 13 -38.13 13.42 25.64
CA GLY A 13 -37.06 14.42 25.59
C GLY A 13 -36.06 13.94 24.56
N ILE A 14 -35.94 14.65 23.44
CA ILE A 14 -34.85 14.46 22.49
C ILE A 14 -33.63 15.06 23.16
N ASP A 15 -32.83 14.22 23.82
CA ASP A 15 -31.54 14.65 24.35
C ASP A 15 -30.53 14.61 23.19
N THR A 16 -30.30 15.76 22.57
CA THR A 16 -29.11 16.00 21.76
C THR A 16 -27.87 15.85 22.65
N VAL A 17 -27.29 14.65 22.67
CA VAL A 17 -25.97 14.40 23.24
C VAL A 17 -24.95 15.12 22.37
N THR A 18 -24.50 16.27 22.86
CA THR A 18 -23.34 16.96 22.30
C THR A 18 -22.11 16.17 22.75
N MET A 19 -21.50 15.45 21.81
CA MET A 19 -20.26 14.72 22.06
C MET A 19 -19.10 15.73 22.16
N GLU A 20 -18.53 15.85 23.36
CA GLU A 20 -17.24 16.51 23.56
C GLU A 20 -16.13 15.65 22.91
N PRO A 21 -15.28 16.21 22.02
CA PRO A 21 -14.22 15.45 21.39
C PRO A 21 -13.16 15.03 22.43
N SER A 22 -12.95 13.72 22.57
CA SER A 22 -11.84 13.17 23.33
C SER A 22 -10.51 13.45 22.62
N ALA A 23 -9.62 14.14 23.35
CA ALA A 23 -8.18 14.29 23.14
C ALA A 23 -7.65 14.27 21.70
N THR A 24 -7.68 15.42 21.04
CA THR A 24 -6.87 15.70 19.85
C THR A 24 -5.37 15.71 20.20
N ILE A 25 -4.60 14.75 19.72
CA ILE A 25 -3.12 14.79 19.79
C ILE A 25 -2.61 15.73 18.68
N GLN A 26 -2.32 16.98 19.03
CA GLN A 26 -1.60 17.89 18.13
C GLN A 26 -0.10 17.56 18.11
N VAL A 27 0.39 17.07 16.98
CA VAL A 27 1.82 17.06 16.67
C VAL A 27 2.11 18.27 15.79
N THR A 28 2.71 19.31 16.37
CA THR A 28 3.12 20.51 15.63
C THR A 28 4.40 20.23 14.84
N ALA A 29 4.29 20.03 13.54
CA ALA A 29 5.43 20.10 12.63
C ALA A 29 5.64 21.58 12.23
N THR A 30 6.73 22.18 12.71
CA THR A 30 7.17 23.50 12.22
C THR A 30 7.87 23.33 10.87
N PRO A 31 7.48 24.04 9.79
CA PRO A 31 8.20 23.97 8.53
C PRO A 31 9.54 24.70 8.65
N LYS A 32 10.65 23.96 8.55
CA LYS A 32 11.97 24.58 8.31
C LYS A 32 12.12 24.87 6.83
N SER A 33 12.21 26.16 6.49
CA SER A 33 12.53 26.64 5.15
C SER A 33 13.87 26.07 4.64
N PRO A 34 13.98 25.74 3.33
CA PRO A 34 15.22 25.20 2.77
C PRO A 34 16.34 26.26 2.72
N PRO A 35 17.60 25.88 2.96
CA PRO A 35 18.72 26.82 2.88
C PRO A 35 19.01 27.20 1.41
N LYS A 36 19.17 28.51 1.17
CA LYS A 36 19.56 29.10 -0.12
C LYS A 36 20.97 28.64 -0.51
N MET A 37 21.11 27.98 -1.67
CA MET A 37 22.41 27.69 -2.29
C MET A 37 23.09 29.01 -2.69
N LYS A 38 24.27 29.27 -2.12
CA LYS A 38 25.22 30.27 -2.66
C LYS A 38 26.12 29.57 -3.67
N GLN A 39 26.07 30.01 -4.93
CA GLN A 39 27.09 29.71 -5.93
C GLN A 39 28.43 30.32 -5.48
N THR A 40 29.51 29.56 -5.61
CA THR A 40 30.86 30.11 -5.58
C THR A 40 31.69 29.40 -6.63
N LEU A 41 32.08 30.16 -7.67
CA LEU A 41 33.08 29.78 -8.66
C LEU A 41 34.45 29.67 -7.99
N ALA A 42 35.22 28.62 -8.31
CA ALA A 42 36.67 28.64 -8.18
C ALA A 42 37.37 27.75 -9.22
N ARG A 43 37.97 28.47 -10.17
CA ARG A 43 39.10 28.26 -11.08
C ARG A 43 40.10 27.10 -10.81
N VAL A 44 40.53 26.50 -11.94
CA VAL A 44 41.63 25.55 -12.17
C VAL A 44 43.01 26.14 -11.81
N PRO A 45 44.00 25.29 -11.43
CA PRO A 45 45.22 25.28 -12.23
C PRO A 45 45.76 23.87 -12.55
N SER A 46 46.46 23.82 -13.68
CA SER A 46 47.19 22.71 -14.27
C SER A 46 48.48 22.39 -13.51
N THR A 47 48.97 21.15 -13.64
CA THR A 47 50.36 20.78 -13.96
C THR A 47 50.44 19.26 -14.14
N GLY A 48 51.08 18.83 -15.22
CA GLY A 48 51.25 17.41 -15.54
C GLY A 48 52.58 16.84 -15.05
N SER A 49 52.69 15.51 -15.07
CA SER A 49 53.85 14.81 -15.65
C SER A 49 53.57 13.32 -15.83
N SER A 50 54.05 12.86 -16.99
CA SER A 50 54.06 11.53 -17.57
C SER A 50 55.02 10.57 -16.86
N ILE A 51 54.67 9.28 -16.74
CA ILE A 51 55.59 8.14 -16.96
C ILE A 51 54.79 6.96 -17.58
N SER A 52 55.46 6.24 -18.48
CA SER A 52 55.03 5.37 -19.57
C SER A 52 55.26 3.85 -19.36
N HIS A 53 54.50 3.05 -20.13
CA HIS A 53 54.73 1.67 -20.65
C HIS A 53 54.46 0.43 -19.74
N PRO A 54 54.19 -0.77 -20.31
CA PRO A 54 53.37 -1.14 -21.49
C PRO A 54 52.44 -2.36 -21.21
N PRO A 55 51.56 -2.80 -22.16
CA PRO A 55 50.69 -3.97 -21.99
C PRO A 55 51.27 -5.24 -22.66
N PRO A 56 50.94 -6.46 -22.21
CA PRO A 56 51.25 -7.67 -22.96
C PRO A 56 50.07 -8.14 -23.84
N SER A 57 50.49 -8.74 -24.96
CA SER A 57 49.74 -9.04 -26.17
C SER A 57 48.84 -10.27 -26.12
N ALA A 58 47.95 -10.29 -27.11
CA ALA A 58 46.97 -11.30 -27.48
C ALA A 58 47.49 -12.72 -27.74
N LYS A 59 46.61 -13.71 -27.53
CA LYS A 59 46.59 -15.00 -28.24
C LYS A 59 45.24 -15.21 -28.92
N ARG A 60 45.25 -15.27 -30.26
CA ARG A 60 44.30 -15.97 -31.15
C ARG A 60 44.31 -17.48 -30.79
N LEU A 61 43.34 -18.36 -31.06
CA LEU A 61 42.21 -18.46 -32.01
C LEU A 61 41.42 -19.71 -31.59
N ASN A 62 40.09 -19.74 -31.78
CA ASN A 62 39.38 -20.80 -32.54
C ASN A 62 37.87 -20.48 -32.62
N LYS A 63 37.37 -20.33 -33.87
CA LYS A 63 35.95 -20.40 -34.27
C LYS A 63 35.61 -21.88 -34.53
N SER A 64 34.46 -22.43 -34.18
CA SER A 64 33.12 -22.37 -34.84
C SER A 64 32.21 -23.44 -34.17
N PRO A 65 30.90 -23.61 -34.48
CA PRO A 65 29.95 -22.74 -35.18
C PRO A 65 28.67 -22.41 -34.39
N LEU A 66 27.96 -21.46 -34.98
CA LEU A 66 26.59 -21.01 -34.76
C LEU A 66 25.58 -22.16 -34.51
N GLY A 67 24.89 -22.10 -33.37
CA GLY A 67 23.68 -22.88 -33.09
C GLY A 67 22.57 -21.93 -32.67
N SER A 68 21.60 -21.73 -33.55
CA SER A 68 20.36 -21.00 -33.30
C SER A 68 19.52 -21.76 -32.28
N GLY A 69 19.46 -21.25 -31.05
CA GLY A 69 18.52 -21.68 -30.03
C GLY A 69 17.93 -20.44 -29.41
N SER A 70 16.62 -20.25 -29.58
CA SER A 70 15.82 -19.23 -28.93
C SER A 70 16.11 -19.22 -27.43
N GLU A 71 16.69 -18.13 -26.93
CA GLU A 71 16.63 -17.79 -25.50
C GLU A 71 15.16 -17.53 -25.19
N GLN A 72 14.45 -18.59 -24.80
CA GLN A 72 13.27 -18.42 -23.98
C GLN A 72 13.78 -17.94 -22.63
N ASP A 73 13.50 -16.67 -22.34
CA ASP A 73 13.55 -16.10 -21.01
C ASP A 73 12.79 -17.03 -20.04
N THR A 74 13.53 -17.91 -19.37
CA THR A 74 13.03 -18.52 -18.15
C THR A 74 13.20 -17.48 -17.05
N PHE A 75 12.25 -16.56 -16.95
CA PHE A 75 11.94 -15.97 -15.65
C PHE A 75 11.61 -17.15 -14.74
N ALA A 76 12.56 -17.56 -13.92
CA ALA A 76 12.25 -18.42 -12.80
C ALA A 76 11.21 -17.64 -11.99
N GLU A 77 9.96 -18.12 -12.00
CA GLU A 77 8.91 -17.64 -11.11
C GLU A 77 9.51 -17.57 -9.71
N ALA A 78 9.72 -16.36 -9.21
CA ALA A 78 10.06 -16.17 -7.82
C ALA A 78 8.95 -16.87 -7.03
N LYS A 79 9.28 -17.94 -6.31
CA LYS A 79 8.33 -18.61 -5.45
C LYS A 79 7.82 -17.57 -4.46
N ASN A 80 6.61 -17.04 -4.68
CA ASN A 80 5.92 -16.25 -3.69
C ASN A 80 5.78 -17.13 -2.45
N MET A 81 6.53 -16.80 -1.40
CA MET A 81 6.38 -17.44 -0.12
C MET A 81 5.09 -16.90 0.49
N PRO A 82 4.09 -17.75 0.81
CA PRO A 82 2.87 -17.29 1.44
C PRO A 82 3.21 -16.65 2.80
N ILE A 83 2.39 -15.69 3.21
CA ILE A 83 2.48 -15.11 4.55
C ILE A 83 2.24 -16.19 5.61
N GLU A 84 2.98 -16.12 6.72
CA GLU A 84 2.75 -17.01 7.85
C GLU A 84 1.64 -16.44 8.72
N ALA A 85 0.60 -17.26 8.95
CA ALA A 85 -0.48 -16.95 9.87
C ALA A 85 -0.96 -18.20 10.60
N TRP A 86 -1.45 -18.05 11.83
CA TRP A 86 -1.95 -19.14 12.66
C TRP A 86 -3.02 -18.66 13.63
N TYR A 87 -3.82 -19.57 14.17
CA TYR A 87 -4.73 -19.23 15.26
C TYR A 87 -3.95 -18.92 16.53
N TYR A 88 -4.24 -17.76 17.13
CA TYR A 88 -3.59 -17.30 18.35
C TYR A 88 -4.14 -18.07 19.56
N ASN A 89 -3.24 -18.74 20.28
CA ASN A 89 -3.56 -19.42 21.53
C ASN A 89 -3.33 -18.46 22.72
N PRO A 90 -4.40 -17.96 23.37
CA PRO A 90 -4.23 -17.13 24.57
C PRO A 90 -3.52 -17.90 25.69
N ASN A 91 -3.75 -19.21 25.80
CA ASN A 91 -3.17 -20.08 26.83
C ASN A 91 -1.91 -20.81 26.32
N SER A 92 -1.03 -20.12 25.58
CA SER A 92 0.21 -20.74 25.09
C SER A 92 1.12 -21.14 26.24
N VAL A 93 1.75 -22.32 26.13
CA VAL A 93 2.77 -22.76 27.12
C VAL A 93 4.04 -21.90 27.08
N GLU A 94 4.24 -21.15 26.01
CA GLU A 94 5.33 -20.16 25.86
C GLU A 94 5.08 -18.93 26.75
N ASP A 95 3.82 -18.65 27.08
CA ASP A 95 3.39 -17.55 27.93
C ASP A 95 2.39 -18.05 29.01
N PRO A 96 2.88 -18.79 30.01
CA PRO A 96 2.01 -19.43 31.01
C PRO A 96 1.24 -18.44 31.88
N GLU A 97 1.57 -17.15 31.82
CA GLU A 97 0.89 -16.08 32.56
C GLU A 97 0.01 -15.18 31.67
N GLU A 98 -0.10 -15.45 30.37
CA GLU A 98 -0.80 -14.64 29.34
C GLU A 98 -0.40 -13.15 29.36
N LYS A 99 0.89 -12.84 29.51
CA LYS A 99 1.39 -11.47 29.70
C LYS A 99 2.23 -10.91 28.56
N ASP A 100 2.81 -11.74 27.70
CA ASP A 100 3.74 -11.27 26.67
C ASP A 100 3.19 -11.44 25.25
N PRO A 101 2.46 -10.43 24.74
CA PRO A 101 1.88 -10.50 23.41
C PRO A 101 2.92 -10.58 22.28
N THR A 102 4.21 -10.34 22.57
CA THR A 102 5.30 -10.38 21.58
C THR A 102 5.77 -11.78 21.24
N LEU A 103 5.33 -12.81 21.96
CA LEU A 103 5.65 -14.21 21.66
C LEU A 103 4.75 -14.77 20.55
N PRO A 104 5.06 -15.91 19.91
CA PRO A 104 4.23 -16.43 18.81
C PRO A 104 2.80 -16.88 19.21
N HIS A 105 2.61 -17.43 20.41
CA HIS A 105 1.29 -17.95 20.87
C HIS A 105 0.71 -19.07 19.99
N HIS A 106 1.51 -20.07 19.65
CA HIS A 106 1.03 -21.25 18.91
C HIS A 106 0.14 -22.17 19.75
N PHE A 107 -0.75 -22.89 19.08
CA PHE A 107 -1.35 -24.11 19.62
C PHE A 107 -0.35 -25.28 19.51
N ASN A 108 -0.59 -26.34 20.28
CA ASN A 108 0.11 -27.62 20.10
C ASN A 108 -0.92 -28.76 19.95
N PRO A 109 -1.10 -29.33 18.74
CA PRO A 109 -0.41 -29.02 17.50
C PRO A 109 -0.78 -27.63 16.95
N ASP A 110 0.12 -27.07 16.16
CA ASP A 110 -0.07 -25.73 15.57
C ASP A 110 -1.23 -25.70 14.57
N GLN A 111 -1.91 -24.56 14.50
CA GLN A 111 -3.12 -24.35 13.71
C GLN A 111 -2.88 -23.24 12.70
N GLN A 112 -2.19 -23.60 11.61
CA GLN A 112 -1.84 -22.70 10.52
C GLN A 112 -3.09 -22.20 9.78
N VAL A 113 -3.05 -20.95 9.35
CA VAL A 113 -4.10 -20.29 8.57
C VAL A 113 -3.54 -19.96 7.18
N PRO A 114 -4.13 -20.49 6.10
CA PRO A 114 -3.65 -20.22 4.74
C PRO A 114 -3.98 -18.78 4.33
N GLN A 115 -3.15 -18.19 3.46
CA GLN A 115 -3.32 -16.80 3.01
C GLN A 115 -4.70 -16.57 2.38
N GLU A 116 -5.21 -17.55 1.64
CA GLU A 116 -6.53 -17.49 1.01
C GLU A 116 -7.64 -17.27 2.04
N HIS A 117 -7.50 -17.78 3.27
CA HIS A 117 -8.46 -17.51 4.33
C HIS A 117 -8.43 -16.05 4.79
N LEU A 118 -7.24 -15.44 4.88
CA LEU A 118 -7.07 -14.02 5.19
C LEU A 118 -7.73 -13.15 4.10
N GLU A 119 -7.59 -13.55 2.83
CA GLU A 119 -8.23 -12.89 1.69
C GLU A 119 -9.76 -12.96 1.77
N THR A 120 -10.33 -14.07 2.24
CA THR A 120 -11.79 -14.14 2.50
C THR A 120 -12.27 -13.19 3.61
N LEU A 121 -11.38 -12.78 4.51
CA LEU A 121 -11.63 -11.75 5.54
C LEU A 121 -11.35 -10.33 5.00
N GLY A 122 -10.99 -10.19 3.72
CA GLY A 122 -10.68 -8.92 3.07
C GLY A 122 -9.26 -8.41 3.33
N VAL A 123 -8.38 -9.22 3.93
CA VAL A 123 -6.96 -8.88 4.07
C VAL A 123 -6.23 -9.13 2.77
N LEU A 124 -5.49 -8.14 2.28
CA LEU A 124 -4.64 -8.30 1.10
C LEU A 124 -3.18 -8.32 1.52
N VAL A 125 -2.42 -9.25 0.95
CA VAL A 125 -1.01 -9.44 1.28
C VAL A 125 -0.17 -9.62 0.02
N TRP A 126 0.95 -8.91 -0.03
CA TRP A 126 2.03 -9.16 -0.98
C TRP A 126 3.32 -9.41 -0.20
N THR A 127 4.07 -10.43 -0.58
CA THR A 127 5.29 -10.86 0.11
C THR A 127 6.52 -10.69 -0.78
N GLU A 128 7.71 -10.72 -0.16
CA GLU A 128 9.01 -10.65 -0.86
C GLU A 128 9.25 -9.35 -1.67
N LEU A 129 8.59 -8.25 -1.31
CA LEU A 129 8.84 -6.95 -1.93
C LEU A 129 10.26 -6.47 -1.59
N GLN A 130 11.00 -6.01 -2.61
CA GLN A 130 12.28 -5.34 -2.41
C GLN A 130 12.09 -3.99 -1.71
N THR A 131 12.68 -3.82 -0.53
CA THR A 131 12.44 -2.64 0.34
C THR A 131 13.54 -1.57 0.33
N LYS A 132 14.75 -1.88 -0.18
CA LYS A 132 15.91 -0.97 -0.14
C LYS A 132 15.63 0.35 -0.88
N ASP A 133 15.02 0.25 -2.06
CA ASP A 133 14.50 1.35 -2.87
C ASP A 133 13.00 1.11 -3.09
N TYR A 134 12.21 0.94 -2.02
CA TYR A 134 10.79 0.59 -2.11
C TYR A 134 9.98 1.54 -3.03
N LYS A 135 10.39 2.80 -3.14
CA LYS A 135 9.78 3.78 -4.05
C LYS A 135 9.91 3.43 -5.54
N LYS A 136 10.86 2.56 -5.91
CA LYS A 136 11.04 2.05 -7.28
C LYS A 136 10.47 0.64 -7.46
N ASN A 137 9.96 0.03 -6.39
CA ASN A 137 9.33 -1.28 -6.48
C ASN A 137 8.02 -1.15 -7.27
N GLN A 138 7.93 -1.81 -8.42
CA GLN A 138 6.79 -1.70 -9.34
C GLN A 138 5.48 -2.18 -8.69
N GLN A 139 5.50 -3.29 -7.95
CA GLN A 139 4.32 -3.82 -7.28
C GLN A 139 3.81 -2.87 -6.19
N PHE A 140 4.72 -2.26 -5.42
CA PHE A 140 4.35 -1.24 -4.44
C PHE A 140 3.74 0.00 -5.10
N GLN A 141 4.32 0.48 -6.21
CA GLN A 141 3.73 1.61 -6.94
C GLN A 141 2.35 1.26 -7.53
N GLN A 142 2.19 0.05 -8.06
CA GLN A 142 0.93 -0.42 -8.61
C GLN A 142 -0.17 -0.42 -7.55
N VAL A 143 0.09 -1.02 -6.38
CA VAL A 143 -0.88 -1.02 -5.26
C VAL A 143 -1.22 0.41 -4.82
N LYS A 144 -0.25 1.32 -4.79
CA LYS A 144 -0.52 2.73 -4.46
C LYS A 144 -1.43 3.41 -5.47
N ILE A 145 -1.21 3.18 -6.77
CA ILE A 145 -2.01 3.79 -7.84
C ILE A 145 -3.42 3.20 -7.82
N GLU A 146 -3.55 1.88 -7.85
CA GLU A 146 -4.83 1.17 -7.88
C GLU A 146 -5.75 1.53 -6.70
N ARG A 147 -5.15 1.76 -5.53
CA ARG A 147 -5.91 2.02 -4.29
C ARG A 147 -5.96 3.50 -3.91
N GLY A 148 -5.34 4.37 -4.72
CA GLY A 148 -5.35 5.82 -4.52
C GLY A 148 -4.59 6.28 -3.27
N TYR A 149 -3.47 5.64 -2.90
CA TYR A 149 -2.68 5.99 -1.72
C TYR A 149 -1.76 7.19 -1.96
N ASN A 150 -2.26 8.38 -1.65
CA ASN A 150 -1.60 9.66 -1.92
C ASN A 150 -0.70 10.15 -0.78
N TYR A 151 -0.82 9.59 0.42
CA TYR A 151 -0.02 9.96 1.58
C TYR A 151 0.86 8.79 2.06
N GLU A 152 2.08 9.11 2.48
CA GLU A 152 3.10 8.14 2.88
C GLU A 152 3.88 8.65 4.10
N GLU A 153 4.04 7.81 5.12
CA GLU A 153 4.85 8.11 6.31
C GLU A 153 5.75 6.92 6.66
N VAL A 154 7.00 7.19 7.05
CA VAL A 154 7.91 6.14 7.57
C VAL A 154 7.93 6.20 9.09
N VAL A 155 7.56 5.09 9.74
CA VAL A 155 7.56 4.95 11.19
C VAL A 155 8.55 3.88 11.63
N THR A 156 9.14 4.06 12.81
CA THR A 156 9.95 3.03 13.48
C THR A 156 9.40 2.79 14.89
N VAL A 157 8.95 1.57 15.14
CA VAL A 157 8.46 1.10 16.44
C VAL A 157 9.61 0.36 17.13
N ALA A 158 10.26 1.05 18.07
CA ALA A 158 11.30 0.49 18.93
C ALA A 158 11.48 1.35 20.20
N PRO A 159 11.96 0.79 21.33
CA PRO A 159 12.08 1.48 22.62
C PRO A 159 12.72 2.88 22.57
N ASN A 160 13.73 3.05 21.73
CA ASN A 160 14.51 4.30 21.62
C ASN A 160 14.20 5.11 20.35
N ARG A 161 13.19 4.72 19.57
CA ARG A 161 12.82 5.35 18.29
C ARG A 161 11.39 5.87 18.25
N LEU A 162 10.54 5.36 19.14
CA LEU A 162 9.15 5.78 19.29
C LEU A 162 8.95 6.45 20.65
N ALA A 163 8.53 7.72 20.66
CA ALA A 163 8.18 8.41 21.89
C ALA A 163 7.01 7.69 22.61
N ASN A 164 7.13 7.54 23.93
CA ASN A 164 6.20 6.78 24.77
C ASN A 164 6.01 5.33 24.31
N TYR A 165 7.08 4.67 23.84
CA TYR A 165 7.06 3.33 23.27
C TYR A 165 6.20 2.34 24.05
N GLU A 166 6.42 2.19 25.36
CA GLU A 166 5.66 1.22 26.19
C GLU A 166 4.17 1.51 26.23
N GLN A 167 3.78 2.79 26.27
CA GLN A 167 2.38 3.18 26.24
C GLN A 167 1.78 2.89 24.85
N LYS A 168 2.46 3.32 23.78
CA LYS A 168 1.99 3.09 22.41
C LYS A 168 1.91 1.61 22.06
N LYS A 169 2.86 0.80 22.52
CA LYS A 169 2.83 -0.67 22.36
C LYS A 169 1.55 -1.26 22.96
N ARG A 170 1.13 -0.79 24.15
CA ARG A 170 -0.14 -1.21 24.76
C ARG A 170 -1.37 -0.68 24.02
N GLU A 171 -1.33 0.54 23.52
CA GLU A 171 -2.41 1.14 22.73
C GLU A 171 -2.61 0.37 21.41
N PHE A 172 -1.53 0.11 20.67
CA PHE A 172 -1.57 -0.66 19.42
C PHE A 172 -2.10 -2.08 19.62
N PHE A 173 -1.80 -2.70 20.77
CA PHE A 173 -2.25 -4.05 21.07
C PHE A 173 -3.69 -4.13 21.61
N LYS A 174 -4.31 -2.99 21.96
CA LYS A 174 -5.72 -2.97 22.30
C LYS A 174 -6.54 -3.26 21.05
N GLU A 175 -7.55 -4.11 21.13
CA GLU A 175 -8.41 -4.43 19.98
C GLU A 175 -9.22 -3.20 19.54
N HIS A 176 -9.04 -2.80 18.29
CA HIS A 176 -9.63 -1.61 17.70
C HIS A 176 -9.97 -1.80 16.22
N LEU A 177 -10.65 -0.80 15.64
CA LEU A 177 -10.85 -0.68 14.19
C LEU A 177 -10.54 0.74 13.70
N HIS A 178 -10.50 0.88 12.37
CA HIS A 178 -10.34 2.14 11.67
C HIS A 178 -11.47 2.37 10.65
N GLU A 179 -11.79 3.63 10.36
CA GLU A 179 -12.75 4.03 9.32
C GLU A 179 -12.16 3.97 7.90
N HIS A 180 -10.85 3.91 7.81
CA HIS A 180 -10.09 3.72 6.59
C HIS A 180 -9.32 2.39 6.67
N GLU A 181 -8.71 2.02 5.55
CA GLU A 181 -7.79 0.88 5.51
C GLU A 181 -6.55 1.14 6.35
N GLU A 182 -5.97 0.08 6.91
CA GLU A 182 -4.66 0.12 7.53
C GLU A 182 -3.65 -0.57 6.61
N ILE A 183 -2.66 0.19 6.12
CA ILE A 183 -1.73 -0.28 5.08
C ILE A 183 -0.28 -0.12 5.55
N ARG A 184 0.48 -1.21 5.50
CA ARG A 184 1.85 -1.25 6.00
C ARG A 184 2.76 -2.02 5.05
N LEU A 185 3.80 -1.37 4.52
CA LEU A 185 4.96 -2.05 3.93
C LEU A 185 6.07 -2.15 4.98
N ILE A 186 6.45 -3.35 5.36
CA ILE A 186 7.52 -3.56 6.35
C ILE A 186 8.87 -3.45 5.67
N LEU A 187 9.66 -2.46 6.07
CA LEU A 187 11.00 -2.19 5.51
C LEU A 187 12.09 -2.99 6.21
N GLU A 188 12.01 -3.10 7.54
CA GLU A 188 12.98 -3.74 8.42
C GLU A 188 12.27 -4.28 9.67
N GLY A 189 12.79 -5.35 10.27
CA GLY A 189 12.19 -5.98 11.46
C GLY A 189 10.92 -6.77 11.17
N SER A 190 10.14 -7.00 12.23
CA SER A 190 8.94 -7.84 12.21
C SER A 190 8.00 -7.58 13.39
N GLY A 191 6.78 -8.12 13.28
CA GLY A 191 5.74 -8.01 14.28
C GLY A 191 4.52 -8.85 13.90
N TYR A 192 3.46 -8.71 14.69
CA TYR A 192 2.20 -9.43 14.52
C TYR A 192 1.04 -8.47 14.33
N GLU A 193 0.23 -8.74 13.30
CA GLU A 193 -1.13 -8.23 13.17
C GLU A 193 -2.08 -9.35 13.59
N ASP A 194 -2.85 -9.15 14.65
CA ASP A 194 -3.91 -10.08 15.03
C ASP A 194 -5.24 -9.57 14.49
N ILE A 195 -6.01 -10.44 13.84
CA ILE A 195 -7.34 -10.14 13.27
C ILE A 195 -8.39 -11.15 13.76
N ARG A 196 -9.67 -10.80 13.64
CA ARG A 196 -10.78 -11.72 13.94
C ARG A 196 -11.22 -12.50 12.69
N ASP A 197 -11.37 -13.81 12.84
CA ASP A 197 -12.01 -14.67 11.83
C ASP A 197 -13.55 -14.53 11.85
N PHE A 198 -14.24 -15.30 11.00
CA PHE A 198 -15.71 -15.30 10.92
C PHE A 198 -16.42 -15.71 12.22
N ASP A 199 -15.78 -16.55 13.02
CA ASP A 199 -16.32 -17.06 14.29
C ASP A 199 -15.79 -16.22 15.49
N GLY A 200 -15.04 -15.15 15.22
CA GLY A 200 -14.49 -14.24 16.22
C GLY A 200 -13.23 -14.74 16.92
N HIS A 201 -12.57 -15.79 16.43
CA HIS A 201 -11.27 -16.23 16.93
C HIS A 201 -10.14 -15.33 16.43
N TRP A 202 -9.05 -15.25 17.20
CA TRP A 202 -7.87 -14.50 16.80
C TRP A 202 -7.02 -15.31 15.83
N ILE A 203 -6.70 -14.70 14.69
CA ILE A 203 -5.64 -15.14 13.78
C ILE A 203 -4.48 -14.18 13.93
N ARG A 204 -3.28 -14.69 14.17
CA ARG A 204 -2.02 -13.95 14.21
C ARG A 204 -1.32 -14.04 12.86
N ILE A 205 -0.95 -12.90 12.29
CA ILE A 205 -0.23 -12.78 11.02
C ILE A 205 1.17 -12.25 11.28
N HIS A 206 2.21 -12.99 10.87
CA HIS A 206 3.60 -12.58 11.06
C HIS A 206 4.07 -11.66 9.94
N ILE A 207 4.02 -10.35 10.18
CA ILE A 207 4.46 -9.33 9.25
C ILE A 207 5.96 -9.07 9.40
N ARG A 208 6.71 -9.21 8.32
CA ARG A 208 8.18 -9.11 8.27
C ARG A 208 8.64 -8.30 7.07
N LYS A 209 9.91 -7.91 7.05
CA LYS A 209 10.52 -7.20 5.92
C LYS A 209 10.07 -7.77 4.56
N GLY A 210 9.59 -6.89 3.68
CA GLY A 210 9.11 -7.24 2.35
C GLY A 210 7.63 -7.61 2.28
N VAL A 211 6.91 -7.64 3.42
CA VAL A 211 5.46 -7.79 3.46
C VAL A 211 4.79 -6.42 3.30
N LEU A 212 3.88 -6.31 2.33
CA LEU A 212 2.86 -5.28 2.25
C LEU A 212 1.52 -5.89 2.64
N ILE A 213 0.88 -5.34 3.67
CA ILE A 213 -0.44 -5.79 4.14
C ILE A 213 -1.44 -4.63 4.09
N VAL A 214 -2.69 -4.96 3.73
CA VAL A 214 -3.84 -4.06 3.79
C VAL A 214 -4.91 -4.73 4.65
N LEU A 215 -5.26 -4.10 5.76
CA LEU A 215 -6.43 -4.46 6.56
C LEU A 215 -7.63 -3.59 6.12
N PRO A 216 -8.79 -4.19 5.86
CA PRO A 216 -9.96 -3.45 5.40
C PRO A 216 -10.56 -2.60 6.52
N LYS A 217 -11.16 -1.46 6.16
CA LYS A 217 -11.90 -0.61 7.10
C LYS A 217 -12.98 -1.41 7.85
N GLY A 218 -13.20 -1.10 9.13
CA GLY A 218 -14.19 -1.79 9.96
C GLY A 218 -13.78 -3.18 10.50
N MET A 219 -12.61 -3.70 10.12
CA MET A 219 -12.06 -4.92 10.71
C MET A 219 -11.51 -4.66 12.12
N TYR A 220 -11.88 -5.51 13.07
CA TYR A 220 -11.21 -5.54 14.37
C TYR A 220 -9.84 -6.19 14.25
N HIS A 221 -8.83 -5.47 14.71
CA HIS A 221 -7.44 -5.90 14.70
C HIS A 221 -6.67 -5.31 15.89
N ARG A 222 -5.42 -5.74 16.03
CA ARG A 222 -4.44 -5.18 16.96
C ARG A 222 -3.03 -5.50 16.47
N PHE A 223 -2.08 -4.65 16.83
CA PHE A 223 -0.67 -4.79 16.44
C PHE A 223 0.23 -4.95 17.66
N THR A 224 1.25 -5.79 17.53
CA THR A 224 2.42 -5.80 18.42
C THR A 224 3.69 -6.06 17.64
N VAL A 225 4.82 -5.52 18.11
CA VAL A 225 6.13 -6.05 17.70
C VAL A 225 6.33 -7.46 18.24
N ASP A 226 7.20 -8.22 17.59
CA ASP A 226 7.64 -9.53 18.12
C ASP A 226 8.75 -9.34 19.18
N ASP A 227 9.35 -10.45 19.61
CA ASP A 227 10.40 -10.50 20.63
C ASP A 227 11.68 -9.71 20.27
N THR A 228 11.89 -9.39 18.99
CA THR A 228 12.97 -8.51 18.54
C THR A 228 12.74 -7.05 18.93
N ASN A 229 11.49 -6.68 19.26
CA ASN A 229 11.06 -5.35 19.65
C ASN A 229 11.44 -4.24 18.65
N TYR A 230 11.50 -4.58 17.36
CA TYR A 230 11.90 -3.67 16.30
C TYR A 230 11.09 -3.89 15.02
N LEU A 231 10.41 -2.84 14.58
CA LEU A 231 9.76 -2.79 13.28
C LEU A 231 9.89 -1.40 12.65
N LYS A 232 10.20 -1.35 11.37
CA LYS A 232 10.18 -0.12 10.56
C LYS A 232 9.30 -0.35 9.35
N ALA A 233 8.32 0.53 9.16
CA ALA A 233 7.34 0.40 8.10
C ALA A 233 7.09 1.72 7.39
N VAL A 234 6.63 1.60 6.15
CA VAL A 234 5.93 2.67 5.44
C VAL A 234 4.44 2.48 5.68
N LEU A 235 3.79 3.50 6.20
CA LEU A 235 2.34 3.60 6.30
C LEU A 235 1.81 4.34 5.08
N LEU A 236 0.72 3.84 4.51
CA LEU A 236 0.05 4.44 3.35
C LEU A 236 -1.38 4.84 3.70
N TYR A 237 -1.84 5.94 3.10
CA TYR A 237 -3.20 6.43 3.27
C TYR A 237 -3.71 7.07 1.99
N GLN A 238 -5.03 7.02 1.76
CA GLN A 238 -5.67 7.67 0.62
C GLN A 238 -5.60 9.21 0.72
N GLU A 239 -5.73 9.71 1.95
CA GLU A 239 -5.68 11.13 2.28
C GLU A 239 -4.78 11.38 3.51
N THR A 240 -4.82 12.58 4.08
CA THR A 240 -4.15 12.84 5.35
C THR A 240 -4.82 12.01 6.46
N PRO A 241 -4.08 11.16 7.18
CA PRO A 241 -4.68 10.20 8.11
C PRO A 241 -5.34 10.85 9.33
N SER A 242 -6.57 10.45 9.63
CA SER A 242 -7.14 10.56 10.98
C SER A 242 -6.60 9.38 11.81
N ARG A 243 -5.64 9.63 12.71
CA ARG A 243 -5.00 8.58 13.54
C ARG A 243 -5.90 8.11 14.68
N ILE A 244 -7.19 7.93 14.41
CA ILE A 244 -8.20 7.58 15.40
C ILE A 244 -8.35 6.05 15.40
N GLN A 245 -8.15 5.47 16.57
CA GLN A 245 -8.45 4.07 16.87
C GLN A 245 -9.78 4.01 17.61
N PHE A 246 -10.72 3.22 17.09
CA PHE A 246 -12.00 2.99 17.75
C PHE A 246 -11.93 1.66 18.50
N ASP A 247 -11.75 1.73 19.81
CA ASP A 247 -11.63 0.53 20.65
C ASP A 247 -12.92 -0.30 20.62
N ARG A 248 -12.79 -1.62 20.49
CA ARG A 248 -13.93 -2.55 20.54
C ARG A 248 -14.73 -2.46 21.85
N SER A 249 -14.09 -2.09 22.95
CA SER A 249 -14.76 -1.94 24.25
C SER A 249 -15.79 -0.81 24.30
N ASN A 250 -15.79 0.09 23.31
CA ASN A 250 -16.72 1.21 23.25
C ASN A 250 -18.02 0.76 22.58
N ALA A 251 -19.16 0.94 23.27
CA ALA A 251 -20.46 0.51 22.78
C ALA A 251 -20.86 1.14 21.43
N GLY A 252 -20.32 2.32 21.09
CA GLY A 252 -20.57 2.99 19.81
C GLY A 252 -19.79 2.42 18.63
N THR A 253 -18.77 1.59 18.85
CA THR A 253 -17.88 1.13 17.77
C THR A 253 -18.55 0.07 16.88
N ASP A 254 -19.38 -0.80 17.45
CA ASP A 254 -20.07 -1.84 16.68
C ASP A 254 -21.18 -1.30 15.75
N ILE A 255 -21.68 -0.08 16.01
CA ILE A 255 -22.73 0.58 15.21
C ILE A 255 -22.17 1.63 14.23
N MET A 256 -20.85 1.69 14.07
CA MET A 256 -20.24 2.56 13.06
C MET A 256 -20.55 2.03 11.66
N GLU A 257 -20.87 2.92 10.72
CA GLU A 257 -21.22 2.57 9.33
C GLU A 257 -20.14 1.67 8.67
N VAL A 258 -18.86 1.98 8.89
CA VAL A 258 -17.73 1.18 8.38
C VAL A 258 -17.72 -0.25 8.94
N ARG A 259 -18.14 -0.42 10.20
CA ARG A 259 -18.21 -1.72 10.87
C ARG A 259 -19.41 -2.50 10.38
N GLU A 260 -20.59 -1.89 10.31
CA GLU A 260 -21.79 -2.50 9.75
C GLU A 260 -21.56 -2.94 8.30
N HIS A 261 -20.89 -2.11 7.50
CA HIS A 261 -20.51 -2.44 6.13
C HIS A 261 -19.60 -3.66 6.08
N TYR A 262 -18.54 -3.71 6.89
CA TYR A 262 -17.63 -4.86 6.95
C TYR A 262 -18.35 -6.15 7.40
N VAL A 263 -19.20 -6.06 8.42
CA VAL A 263 -20.00 -7.21 8.89
C VAL A 263 -20.91 -7.71 7.77
N THR A 264 -21.64 -6.82 7.12
CA THR A 264 -22.63 -7.17 6.08
C THR A 264 -21.98 -7.77 4.83
N HIS A 265 -20.87 -7.21 4.38
CA HIS A 265 -20.28 -7.58 3.07
C HIS A 265 -19.12 -8.55 3.17
N VAL A 266 -18.49 -8.70 4.34
CA VAL A 266 -17.36 -9.63 4.52
C VAL A 266 -17.77 -10.75 5.46
N LEU A 267 -18.15 -10.46 6.70
CA LEU A 267 -18.39 -11.51 7.69
C LEU A 267 -19.64 -12.36 7.41
N SER A 268 -20.72 -11.74 6.92
CA SER A 268 -21.95 -12.47 6.55
C SER A 268 -21.76 -13.40 5.35
N ARG A 269 -20.76 -13.15 4.48
CA ARG A 269 -20.39 -14.09 3.41
C ARG A 269 -19.94 -15.43 3.98
N GLY A 270 -19.12 -15.40 5.05
CA GLY A 270 -18.69 -16.62 5.75
C GLY A 270 -19.84 -17.40 6.39
N ALA A 271 -20.91 -16.71 6.81
CA ALA A 271 -22.12 -17.35 7.34
C ALA A 271 -22.98 -17.99 6.25
N SER A 272 -23.18 -17.34 5.09
CA SER A 272 -23.89 -17.93 3.94
C SER A 272 -23.11 -19.05 3.25
N LEU A 273 -21.78 -19.04 3.25
CA LEU A 273 -20.99 -20.19 2.74
C LEU A 273 -21.19 -21.46 3.58
N LYS A 274 -21.64 -21.33 4.84
CA LYS A 274 -22.07 -22.47 5.68
C LYS A 274 -23.53 -22.88 5.41
N GLY A 275 -24.29 -22.15 4.59
CA GLY A 275 -25.73 -22.36 4.34
C GLY A 275 -26.15 -22.30 2.86
N ASN A 276 -26.40 -23.48 2.26
CA ASN A 276 -27.10 -23.77 1.00
C ASN A 276 -26.76 -23.00 -0.31
N SER A 277 -26.66 -23.79 -1.39
CA SER A 277 -26.27 -23.42 -2.78
C SER A 277 -27.02 -22.26 -3.45
N SER A 278 -28.17 -21.81 -2.94
CA SER A 278 -28.96 -20.74 -3.57
C SER A 278 -28.38 -19.33 -3.33
N ASP A 279 -27.71 -19.12 -2.19
CA ASP A 279 -27.11 -17.82 -1.84
C ASP A 279 -25.81 -17.53 -2.63
N LEU A 280 -25.16 -18.58 -3.14
CA LEU A 280 -23.97 -18.47 -3.98
C LEU A 280 -24.24 -17.76 -5.31
N SER A 281 -25.46 -17.88 -5.86
CA SER A 281 -25.80 -17.29 -7.17
C SER A 281 -25.83 -15.76 -7.11
N GLY A 282 -26.42 -15.19 -6.04
CA GLY A 282 -26.45 -13.73 -5.86
C GLY A 282 -25.08 -13.15 -5.47
N MET A 283 -24.23 -13.95 -4.81
CA MET A 283 -22.85 -13.55 -4.49
C MET A 283 -21.92 -13.62 -5.70
N LEU A 284 -22.11 -14.60 -6.60
CA LEU A 284 -21.38 -14.67 -7.87
C LEU A 284 -21.70 -13.46 -8.75
N GLU A 285 -22.97 -13.07 -8.85
CA GLU A 285 -23.36 -11.85 -9.57
C GLU A 285 -22.70 -10.59 -9.00
N GLY A 286 -22.61 -10.45 -7.67
CA GLY A 286 -21.92 -9.31 -7.04
C GLY A 286 -20.40 -9.30 -7.22
N LEU A 287 -19.77 -10.49 -7.31
CA LEU A 287 -18.35 -10.63 -7.61
C LEU A 287 -18.05 -10.35 -9.08
N ASP A 288 -18.95 -10.75 -9.99
CA ASP A 288 -18.85 -10.41 -11.41
C ASP A 288 -18.92 -8.89 -11.60
N ASP A 289 -19.81 -8.20 -10.88
CA ASP A 289 -19.88 -6.73 -10.89
C ASP A 289 -18.62 -6.05 -10.33
N GLU A 290 -18.04 -6.57 -9.23
CA GLU A 290 -16.77 -6.06 -8.69
C GLU A 290 -15.57 -6.37 -9.59
N LEU A 291 -15.54 -7.55 -10.21
CA LEU A 291 -14.50 -7.96 -11.15
C LEU A 291 -14.55 -7.13 -12.44
N GLU A 292 -15.75 -6.84 -12.95
CA GLU A 292 -15.92 -5.95 -14.10
C GLU A 292 -15.50 -4.52 -13.77
N LYS A 293 -15.80 -4.01 -12.56
CA LYS A 293 -15.25 -2.72 -12.10
C LYS A 293 -13.74 -2.73 -12.00
N PHE A 294 -13.15 -3.81 -11.50
CA PHE A 294 -11.69 -3.95 -11.39
C PHE A 294 -11.03 -3.98 -12.78
N ARG A 295 -11.59 -4.75 -13.73
CA ARG A 295 -11.13 -4.79 -15.12
C ARG A 295 -11.24 -3.41 -15.79
N ALA A 296 -12.38 -2.73 -15.61
CA ALA A 296 -12.56 -1.37 -16.14
C ALA A 296 -11.52 -0.40 -15.57
N ASN A 297 -11.25 -0.48 -14.26
CA ASN A 297 -10.21 0.34 -13.61
C ASN A 297 -8.80 -0.01 -14.12
N GLN A 298 -8.50 -1.31 -14.33
CA GLN A 298 -7.22 -1.75 -14.89
C GLN A 298 -7.02 -1.21 -16.31
N GLU A 299 -8.04 -1.30 -17.17
CA GLU A 299 -7.98 -0.74 -18.53
C GLU A 299 -7.74 0.78 -18.52
N ILE A 300 -8.33 1.50 -17.56
CA ILE A 300 -8.11 2.94 -17.39
C ILE A 300 -6.67 3.23 -16.95
N VAL A 301 -6.12 2.44 -16.03
CA VAL A 301 -4.72 2.58 -15.57
C VAL A 301 -3.74 2.30 -16.70
N GLU A 302 -3.95 1.23 -17.47
CA GLU A 302 -3.13 0.88 -18.64
C GLU A 302 -3.17 1.99 -19.69
N ALA A 303 -4.36 2.51 -20.02
CA ALA A 303 -4.51 3.62 -20.96
C ALA A 303 -3.81 4.91 -20.47
N THR A 304 -3.87 5.20 -19.16
CA THR A 304 -3.20 6.36 -18.56
C THR A 304 -1.66 6.22 -18.57
N LEU A 305 -1.15 5.00 -18.37
CA LEU A 305 0.27 4.69 -18.48
C LEU A 305 0.76 4.85 -19.92
N ASP A 306 -0.01 4.37 -20.89
CA ASP A 306 0.30 4.53 -22.31
C ASP A 306 0.28 6.01 -22.73
N GLU A 307 -0.69 6.79 -22.25
CA GLU A 307 -0.73 8.26 -22.45
C GLU A 307 0.52 8.94 -21.89
N SER A 308 0.91 8.57 -20.67
CA SER A 308 2.10 9.11 -20.03
C SER A 308 3.38 8.78 -20.79
N ASN A 309 3.49 7.54 -21.30
CA ASN A 309 4.63 7.10 -22.10
C ASN A 309 4.69 7.84 -23.46
N LEU A 310 3.55 7.96 -24.15
CA LEU A 310 3.46 8.65 -25.42
C LEU A 310 3.80 10.14 -25.28
N TYR A 311 3.34 10.77 -24.19
CA TYR A 311 3.69 12.16 -23.87
C TYR A 311 5.19 12.32 -23.58
N ALA A 312 5.81 11.38 -22.85
CA ALA A 312 7.23 11.39 -22.58
C ALA A 312 8.06 11.25 -23.87
N ASP A 313 7.63 10.41 -24.81
CA ASP A 313 8.29 10.24 -26.10
C ASP A 313 8.11 11.47 -27.00
N ALA A 314 6.91 12.04 -27.05
CA ALA A 314 6.66 13.30 -27.75
C ALA A 314 7.52 14.46 -27.19
N LEU A 315 7.72 14.50 -25.88
CA LEU A 315 8.60 15.49 -25.24
C LEU A 315 10.08 15.29 -25.62
N LYS A 316 10.56 14.04 -25.69
CA LYS A 316 11.93 13.74 -26.17
C LYS A 316 12.11 14.17 -27.62
N VAL A 317 11.13 13.90 -28.48
CA VAL A 317 11.12 14.31 -29.89
C VAL A 317 11.15 15.84 -30.01
N ALA A 318 10.32 16.54 -29.24
CA ALA A 318 10.32 18.01 -29.19
C ALA A 318 11.63 18.59 -28.62
N GLN A 319 12.29 17.92 -27.66
CA GLN A 319 13.58 18.37 -27.13
C GLN A 319 14.73 18.19 -28.12
N ALA A 320 14.72 17.10 -28.91
CA ALA A 320 15.69 16.90 -30.00
C ALA A 320 15.61 18.01 -31.06
N ALA A 321 14.42 18.60 -31.26
CA ALA A 321 14.17 19.70 -32.19
C ALA A 321 15.03 20.94 -31.95
N LYS A 322 15.38 21.25 -30.69
CA LYS A 322 16.22 22.42 -30.34
C LYS A 322 17.67 22.30 -30.83
N SER A 323 18.05 21.15 -31.38
CA SER A 323 19.39 20.85 -31.87
C SER A 323 19.47 20.52 -33.37
N SER A 324 18.34 20.51 -34.10
CA SER A 324 18.31 20.24 -35.54
C SER A 324 18.64 21.49 -36.36
N ALA A 325 19.39 21.33 -37.46
CA ALA A 325 19.72 22.39 -38.42
C ALA A 325 18.91 22.28 -39.74
N ASP A 326 17.93 21.38 -39.79
CA ASP A 326 17.05 21.14 -40.95
C ASP A 326 15.69 21.82 -40.73
N ASP A 327 15.35 22.77 -41.61
CA ASP A 327 14.15 23.62 -41.51
C ASP A 327 12.84 22.84 -41.70
N ASP A 328 12.83 21.75 -42.47
CA ASP A 328 11.63 20.91 -42.66
C ASP A 328 11.35 20.08 -41.40
N VAL A 329 12.42 19.52 -40.82
CA VAL A 329 12.38 18.81 -39.54
C VAL A 329 11.97 19.77 -38.41
N ALA A 330 12.49 21.00 -38.39
CA ALA A 330 12.10 22.00 -37.41
C ALA A 330 10.61 22.37 -37.49
N THR A 331 10.06 22.45 -38.71
CA THR A 331 8.64 22.77 -38.95
C THR A 331 7.71 21.65 -38.47
N ARG A 332 8.02 20.38 -38.80
CA ARG A 332 7.24 19.21 -38.35
C ARG A 332 7.30 19.05 -36.84
N LEU A 333 8.47 19.28 -36.23
CA LEU A 333 8.65 19.20 -34.79
C LEU A 333 8.01 20.38 -34.01
N ALA A 334 7.91 21.57 -34.62
CA ALA A 334 7.14 22.68 -34.05
C ALA A 334 5.64 22.35 -33.96
N LEU A 335 5.11 21.59 -34.91
CA LEU A 335 3.73 21.09 -34.88
C LEU A 335 3.51 20.14 -33.70
N VAL A 336 4.43 19.20 -33.44
CA VAL A 336 4.38 18.31 -32.26
C VAL A 336 4.35 19.13 -30.96
N ALA A 337 5.22 20.14 -30.84
CA ALA A 337 5.27 21.00 -29.65
C ALA A 337 3.98 21.83 -29.46
N GLN A 338 3.34 22.28 -30.54
CA GLN A 338 2.06 22.98 -30.50
C GLN A 338 0.92 22.05 -30.06
N THR A 339 0.92 20.80 -30.53
CA THR A 339 -0.04 19.78 -30.09
C THR A 339 0.11 19.47 -28.60
N LEU A 340 1.33 19.35 -28.09
CA LEU A 340 1.58 19.13 -26.65
C LEU A 340 1.06 20.26 -25.75
N GLN A 341 0.98 21.49 -26.28
CA GLN A 341 0.37 22.63 -25.57
C GLN A 341 -1.15 22.64 -25.65
N ALA A 342 -1.71 22.19 -26.77
CA ALA A 342 -3.16 22.11 -26.98
C ALA A 342 -3.79 20.90 -26.26
N VAL A 343 -3.02 19.82 -26.09
CA VAL A 343 -3.42 18.56 -25.47
C VAL A 343 -2.53 18.31 -24.24
N PRO A 344 -2.80 18.95 -23.10
CA PRO A 344 -2.04 18.70 -21.87
C PRO A 344 -2.31 17.29 -21.34
N PRO A 345 -1.36 16.69 -20.60
CA PRO A 345 -1.53 15.36 -20.04
C PRO A 345 -2.70 15.33 -19.05
N ALA A 346 -3.31 14.15 -18.90
CA ALA A 346 -4.37 13.93 -17.93
C ALA A 346 -4.00 14.41 -16.53
N LYS A 347 -4.90 15.19 -15.90
CA LYS A 347 -4.82 15.46 -14.47
C LYS A 347 -5.29 14.22 -13.71
N ALA A 348 -4.84 14.05 -12.46
CA ALA A 348 -5.25 12.94 -11.59
C ALA A 348 -6.77 12.85 -11.36
N GLU A 349 -7.50 13.93 -11.59
CA GLU A 349 -8.97 13.97 -11.51
C GLU A 349 -9.64 13.49 -12.81
N ASP A 350 -8.96 13.63 -13.95
CA ASP A 350 -9.44 13.22 -15.29
C ASP A 350 -9.03 11.79 -15.63
N SER A 351 -8.17 11.15 -14.82
CA SER A 351 -7.69 9.78 -15.07
C SER A 351 -8.74 8.71 -14.83
N ASN A 352 -9.96 9.07 -14.41
CA ASN A 352 -11.07 8.13 -14.25
C ASN A 352 -12.00 8.08 -15.48
N ASP A 353 -11.74 8.89 -16.52
CA ASP A 353 -12.54 8.95 -17.75
C ASP A 353 -11.75 8.37 -18.94
N LYS A 354 -12.05 7.10 -19.27
CA LYS A 354 -11.38 6.35 -20.35
C LYS A 354 -11.54 7.02 -21.72
N GLU A 355 -12.73 7.55 -22.02
CA GLU A 355 -13.02 8.16 -23.32
C GLU A 355 -12.19 9.43 -23.53
N ALA A 356 -11.99 10.20 -22.46
CA ALA A 356 -11.12 11.36 -22.46
C ALA A 356 -9.63 10.99 -22.67
N VAL A 357 -9.14 9.93 -22.00
CA VAL A 357 -7.77 9.39 -22.19
C VAL A 357 -7.55 8.90 -23.63
N ASP A 358 -8.47 8.10 -24.17
CA ASP A 358 -8.40 7.56 -25.53
C ASP A 358 -8.41 8.66 -26.60
N THR A 359 -9.21 9.71 -26.38
CA THR A 359 -9.26 10.88 -27.28
C THR A 359 -7.92 11.61 -27.32
N ARG A 360 -7.29 11.82 -26.16
CA ARG A 360 -5.96 12.46 -26.06
C ARG A 360 -4.87 11.60 -26.71
N MET A 361 -4.88 10.29 -26.45
CA MET A 361 -3.98 9.32 -27.06
C MET A 361 -4.07 9.36 -28.59
N THR A 362 -5.28 9.42 -29.14
CA THR A 362 -5.50 9.52 -30.60
C THR A 362 -4.92 10.82 -31.17
N GLN A 363 -5.12 11.94 -30.49
CA GLN A 363 -4.60 13.25 -30.92
C GLN A 363 -3.06 13.29 -30.87
N LEU A 364 -2.46 12.76 -29.79
CA LEU A 364 -1.01 12.64 -29.63
C LEU A 364 -0.39 11.71 -30.68
N GLY A 365 -1.01 10.54 -30.92
CA GLY A 365 -0.57 9.57 -31.93
C GLY A 365 -0.60 10.13 -33.35
N HIS A 366 -1.65 10.89 -33.70
CA HIS A 366 -1.72 11.55 -35.00
C HIS A 366 -0.60 12.58 -35.19
N ALA A 367 -0.32 13.39 -34.16
CA ALA A 367 0.76 14.38 -34.21
C ALA A 367 2.16 13.75 -34.29
N MET A 368 2.37 12.62 -33.61
CA MET A 368 3.62 11.85 -33.66
C MET A 368 3.87 11.17 -35.01
N SER A 369 2.83 10.91 -35.81
CA SER A 369 2.93 10.28 -37.12
C SER A 369 3.25 11.27 -38.26
N LEU A 370 3.03 12.57 -38.04
CA LEU A 370 3.29 13.66 -39.01
C LEU A 370 4.76 14.03 -39.01
#